data_AF-A0A3S4CHI2-F1
#
_entry.id   AF-A0A3S4CHI2-F1
#
_cell.length_a   1.000
_cell.length_b   1.000
_cell.length_c   1.000
_cell.angle_alpha   90.00
_cell.angle_beta   90.00
_cell.angle_gamma   90.00
#
_symmetry.space_group_name_H-M   'P 1'
#
loop_
_entity.id
_entity.type
_entity.pdbx_description
1 polymer ?
#
loop_
_entity_poly.entity_id
_entity_poly.type
_entity_poly.pdbx_seq_one_letter_code
_entity_poly.pdbx_strand_id
1 'polypeptide(L)' 'MDAPPATKGYAVSQPIRKRIEECFGWAKTIGGLRKSRFVGREKLDFQFVLTFAGYNLVRMRNLGVAACC' A
#
# COMPACT_ATOMS: atom_id res chain seq x y z
N MET A 1 7.91 28.14 -15.42
CA MET A 1 8.51 26.79 -15.50
C MET A 1 7.37 25.80 -15.69
N ASP A 2 6.99 25.58 -16.94
CA ASP A 2 5.83 24.74 -17.28
C ASP A 2 6.24 23.27 -17.23
N ALA A 3 5.47 22.47 -16.49
CA ALA A 3 5.73 21.04 -16.36
C ALA A 3 5.69 20.37 -17.74
N PRO A 4 6.64 19.46 -18.05
CA PRO A 4 6.69 18.81 -19.35
C PRO A 4 5.38 18.04 -19.62
N PRO A 5 4.94 17.96 -20.89
CA PRO A 5 3.68 17.30 -21.23
C PRO A 5 3.71 15.87 -20.71
N ALA A 6 2.79 15.55 -19.79
CA ALA A 6 2.62 14.22 -19.25
C ALA A 6 2.34 13.26 -20.40
N THR A 7 3.34 12.44 -20.76
CA THR A 7 3.18 11.41 -21.78
C THR A 7 2.03 10.48 -21.37
N LYS A 8 1.32 9.88 -22.34
CA LYS A 8 0.18 8.98 -22.03
C LYS A 8 0.55 7.88 -21.03
N GLY A 9 1.79 7.37 -21.08
CA GLY A 9 2.30 6.41 -20.09
C GLY A 9 2.54 6.99 -18.69
N TYR A 10 2.91 8.27 -18.59
CA TYR A 10 3.07 8.96 -17.30
C TYR A 10 1.72 9.13 -16.61
N ALA A 11 0.67 9.52 -17.35
CA ALA A 11 -0.68 9.69 -16.80
C ALA A 11 -1.24 8.39 -16.16
N VAL A 12 -0.94 7.22 -16.75
CA VAL A 12 -1.35 5.92 -16.22
C VAL A 12 -0.48 5.49 -15.03
N SER A 13 0.82 5.79 -15.07
CA SER A 13 1.77 5.39 -14.03
C SER A 13 1.56 6.14 -12.71
N GLN A 14 1.16 7.41 -12.76
CA GLN A 14 0.98 8.27 -11.58
C GLN A 14 -0.03 7.72 -10.54
N PRO A 15 -1.27 7.33 -10.90
CA PRO A 15 -2.22 6.78 -9.93
C PRO A 15 -1.77 5.42 -9.39
N ILE A 16 -1.05 4.62 -10.17
CA ILE A 16 -0.53 3.31 -9.70
C ILE A 16 0.56 3.52 -8.65
N ARG A 17 1.51 4.46 -8.88
CA ARG A 17 2.55 4.80 -7.90
C ARG A 17 1.95 5.29 -6.59
N LYS A 18 0.97 6.20 -6.66
CA LYS A 18 0.26 6.69 -5.46
C LYS A 18 -0.37 5.58 -4.64
N ARG A 19 -1.07 4.63 -5.29
CA ARG A 19 -1.67 3.47 -4.60
C ARG A 19 -0.62 2.62 -3.89
N ILE A 20 0.52 2.37 -4.54
CA ILE A 20 1.62 1.60 -3.96
C ILE A 20 2.23 2.35 -2.77
N GLU A 21 2.49 3.65 -2.92
CA GLU A 21 3.03 4.51 -1.87
C GLU A 21 2.10 4.58 -0.64
N GLU A 22 0.78 4.67 -0.85
CA GLU A 22 -0.22 4.63 0.22
C GLU A 22 -0.18 3.31 0.99
N CYS A 23 -0.10 2.17 0.31
CA CYS A 23 0.02 0.85 0.95
C CYS A 23 1.27 0.78 1.84
N PHE A 24 2.43 1.19 1.30
CA PHE A 24 3.70 1.19 2.04
C PHE A 24 3.73 2.21 3.18
N GLY A 25 3.08 3.36 3.00
CA GLY A 25 2.90 4.35 4.06
C GLY A 25 2.07 3.80 5.22
N TRP A 26 0.95 3.14 4.92
CA TRP A 26 0.11 2.49 5.93
C TRP A 26 0.85 1.35 6.65
N ALA A 27 1.58 0.52 5.90
CA ALA A 27 2.33 -0.59 6.48
C ALA A 27 3.43 -0.12 7.45
N LYS A 28 4.05 1.04 7.20
CA LYS A 28 5.04 1.63 8.11
C LYS A 28 4.39 2.25 9.35
N THR A 29 3.25 2.92 9.20
CA THR A 29 2.60 3.67 10.28
C THR A 29 1.75 2.79 11.18
N ILE A 30 0.95 1.89 10.59
CA ILE A 30 0.00 1.01 11.31
C ILE A 30 0.53 -0.42 11.39
N GLY A 31 1.14 -0.93 10.31
CA GLY A 31 1.67 -2.30 10.23
C GLY A 31 2.97 -2.56 10.99
N GLY A 32 3.55 -1.54 11.63
CA GLY A 32 4.78 -1.69 12.41
C GLY A 32 6.03 -2.03 11.58
N LEU A 33 6.01 -1.83 10.25
CA LEU A 33 7.14 -2.09 9.37
C LEU A 33 8.16 -0.93 9.29
N ARG A 34 7.98 0.14 10.08
CA ARG A 34 8.98 1.23 10.17
C ARG A 34 10.30 0.76 10.81
N LYS A 35 10.22 -0.13 11.79
CA LYS A 35 11.33 -0.88 12.39
C LYS A 35 10.78 -2.26 12.75
N SER A 36 11.13 -3.29 11.98
CA SER A 36 10.64 -4.64 12.23
C SER A 36 11.11 -5.14 13.59
N ARG A 37 10.19 -5.63 14.41
CA ARG A 37 10.52 -6.26 15.69
C ARG A 37 11.14 -7.65 15.50
N PHE A 38 10.84 -8.31 14.38
CA PHE A 38 11.33 -9.65 14.08
C PHE A 38 12.70 -9.61 13.39
N VAL A 39 13.55 -10.56 13.77
CA VAL A 39 14.85 -10.80 13.17
C VAL A 39 14.80 -12.12 12.40
N GLY A 40 15.32 -12.10 11.17
CA GLY A 40 15.29 -13.24 10.24
C GLY A 40 14.26 -13.07 9.12
N ARG A 41 14.61 -13.57 7.92
CA ARG A 41 13.81 -13.39 6.70
C ARG A 41 12.42 -13.99 6.83
N GLU A 42 12.30 -15.20 7.38
CA GLU A 42 11.03 -15.92 7.51
C GLU A 42 10.01 -15.18 8.38
N LYS A 43 10.44 -14.68 9.55
CA LYS A 43 9.55 -13.94 10.46
C LYS A 43 9.16 -12.58 9.90
N LEU A 44 10.07 -11.93 9.18
CA LEU A 44 9.79 -10.67 8.50
C LEU A 44 8.82 -10.87 7.33
N ASP A 45 8.98 -11.95 6.56
CA ASP A 45 8.09 -12.33 5.47
C ASP A 45 6.67 -12.58 5.96
N PHE A 46 6.52 -13.33 7.06
CA PHE A 46 5.23 -13.52 7.71
C PHE A 46 4.59 -12.19 8.16
N GLN A 47 5.36 -11.31 8.84
CA GLN A 47 4.86 -9.99 9.25
C GLN A 47 4.42 -9.15 8.04
N PHE A 48 5.18 -9.23 6.95
CA PHE A 48 4.89 -8.50 5.72
C PHE A 48 3.56 -8.97 5.12
N VAL A 49 3.41 -10.28 4.88
CA VAL A 49 2.17 -10.87 4.32
C VAL A 49 0.97 -10.54 5.20
N LEU A 50 1.09 -10.70 6.52
CA LEU A 50 0.02 -10.39 7.47
C LEU A 50 -0.38 -8.90 7.40
N THR A 51 0.59 -8.01 7.32
CA THR A 51 0.35 -6.55 7.24
C THR A 51 -0.43 -6.18 5.97
N PHE A 52 -0.01 -6.68 4.80
CA PHE A 52 -0.69 -6.37 3.55
C PHE A 52 -2.03 -7.08 3.41
N ALA A 53 -2.21 -8.26 4.00
CA ALA A 53 -3.53 -8.88 4.13
C ALA A 53 -4.49 -7.97 4.92
N GLY A 54 -4.04 -7.42 6.06
CA GLY A 54 -4.81 -6.45 6.82
C GLY A 54 -5.13 -5.18 6.04
N TYR A 55 -4.16 -4.63 5.30
CA TYR A 55 -4.38 -3.48 4.42
C TYR A 55 -5.46 -3.77 3.35
N ASN A 56 -5.43 -4.95 2.74
CA ASN A 56 -6.44 -5.35 1.76
C ASN A 56 -7.86 -5.37 2.35
N LEU A 57 -8.03 -5.83 3.59
CA LEU A 57 -9.33 -5.80 4.28
C LEU A 57 -9.82 -4.34 4.48
N VAL A 58 -8.96 -3.46 4.97
CA VAL A 58 -9.28 -2.03 5.16
C VAL A 58 -9.63 -1.37 3.82
N ARG A 59 -8.90 -1.73 2.76
CA ARG A 59 -9.15 -1.23 1.41
C ARG A 59 -10.48 -1.73 0.85
N MET A 60 -10.81 -3.02 1.01
CA MET A 60 -12.10 -3.58 0.57
C MET A 60 -13.29 -2.90 1.24
N ARG A 61 -13.18 -2.58 2.54
CA ARG A 61 -14.18 -1.76 3.24
C ARG A 61 -14.39 -0.41 2.55
N ASN A 62 -13.30 0.31 2.24
CA ASN A 62 -13.38 1.64 1.61
C ASN A 62 -13.90 1.58 0.16
N LEU A 63 -13.78 0.43 -0.51
CA LEU A 63 -14.31 0.22 -1.86
C LEU A 63 -15.81 -0.16 -1.87
N GLY A 64 -16.45 -0.22 -0.70
CA GLY A 64 -17.87 -0.57 -0.60
C GLY A 64 -18.18 -2.05 -0.85
N VAL A 65 -17.16 -2.92 -0.93
CA VAL A 65 -17.36 -4.39 -1.04
C VAL A 65 -18.05 -4.95 0.21
N ALA A 66 -17.91 -4.26 1.34
CA ALA A 66 -18.61 -4.56 2.59
C ALA A 66 -19.90 -3.73 2.80
N ALA A 67 -20.25 -2.85 1.87
CA ALA A 67 -21.45 -2.00 1.93
C ALA A 67 -22.56 -2.61 1.06
N CYS A 68 -23.06 -3.77 1.49
CA CYS A 68 -24.39 -4.23 1.11
C CYS A 68 -25.21 -4.32 2.39
N CYS A 69 -25.91 -3.23 2.69
CA CYS A 69 -27.13 -3.14 3.48
C CYS A 69 -28.08 -2.24 2.69
#